data_AF-A0A7J8C1M4-F1
#
_entry.id   AF-A0A7J8C1M4-F1
#
_cell.length_a   1.000
_cell.length_b   1.000
_cell.length_c   1.000
_cell.angle_alpha   90.00
_cell.angle_beta   90.00
_cell.angle_gamma   90.00
#
_symmetry.space_group_name_H-M   'P 1'
#
loop_
_entity.id
_entity.type
_entity.pdbx_description
1 polymer ?
#
loop_
_entity_poly.entity_id
_entity_poly.type
_entity_poly.pdbx_seq_one_letter_code
_entity_poly.pdbx_strand_id
1 'polypeptide(L)'
;MSRSRHVGKIRKRLEDVKSRWVRPARTDFSDNESARLATDALLDGGPEAYWQALSQEGEVDFLSSVEAQYIQAQAKEPPCAPETPGGAEAGAKGLDSCSLQSGTYFPVASEGSAPTLLHTWASAEKPYLKEKSSATVYFQTDKHSNIRDLIRRCIARTSQVLAILMDVFTDVEIFCDILEAANKRGVFVCVLLDQGGVKLFQEMCDKVQISDSHLKNISIRSVEAEVYCAKSGRKFAGQVQEKFIISDWRYVLSGSYR
;
A
#
# COMPACT_ATOMS: atom_id res chain seq x y z
N MET A 1 -18.37 38.28 20.55
CA MET A 1 -17.05 38.27 19.89
C MET A 1 -17.00 37.06 18.97
N SER A 2 -17.04 37.27 17.65
CA SER A 2 -17.00 36.17 16.67
C SER A 2 -15.58 35.59 16.68
N ARG A 3 -15.38 34.39 17.24
CA ARG A 3 -14.13 33.65 17.04
C ARG A 3 -14.03 33.43 15.53
N SER A 4 -12.95 33.90 14.90
CA SER A 4 -12.64 33.54 13.52
C SER A 4 -12.74 32.02 13.41
N ARG A 5 -13.68 31.53 12.58
CA ARG A 5 -13.82 30.09 12.36
C ARG A 5 -12.46 29.56 11.92
N HIS A 6 -11.97 28.53 12.60
CA HIS A 6 -10.80 27.81 12.12
C HIS A 6 -11.13 27.25 10.73
N VAL A 7 -10.18 27.34 9.80
CA VAL A 7 -10.38 26.91 8.41
C VAL A 7 -9.27 25.91 8.12
N GLY A 8 -9.66 24.68 7.81
CA GLY A 8 -8.75 23.61 7.46
C GLY A 8 -7.90 23.93 6.24
N LYS A 9 -6.73 23.29 6.16
CA LYS A 9 -5.74 23.54 5.12
C LYS A 9 -6.27 23.22 3.73
N ILE A 10 -7.01 22.12 3.56
CA ILE A 10 -7.57 21.73 2.24
C ILE A 10 -8.69 22.70 1.85
N ARG A 11 -9.59 23.03 2.78
CA ARG A 11 -10.65 24.02 2.56
C ARG A 11 -10.08 25.36 2.13
N LYS A 12 -9.07 25.87 2.84
CA LYS A 12 -8.42 27.14 2.49
C LYS A 12 -7.87 27.11 1.07
N ARG A 13 -7.10 26.06 0.73
CA ARG A 13 -6.54 25.89 -0.62
C ARG A 13 -7.64 25.79 -1.69
N LEU A 14 -8.74 25.10 -1.39
CA LEU A 14 -9.86 24.95 -2.32
C LEU A 14 -10.56 26.30 -2.59
N GLU A 15 -10.77 27.12 -1.55
CA GLU A 15 -11.34 28.45 -1.71
C GLU A 15 -10.40 29.40 -2.48
N ASP A 16 -9.08 29.34 -2.21
CA ASP A 16 -8.09 30.09 -2.97
C ASP A 16 -8.12 29.72 -4.47
N VAL A 17 -8.19 28.42 -4.81
CA VAL A 17 -8.25 27.95 -6.21
C VAL A 17 -9.55 28.35 -6.91
N LYS A 18 -10.68 28.37 -6.21
CA LYS A 18 -11.96 28.84 -6.77
C LYS A 18 -11.93 30.33 -7.09
N SER A 19 -11.11 31.09 -6.38
CA SER A 19 -11.00 32.53 -6.57
C SER A 19 -10.05 32.87 -7.72
N ARG A 20 -10.59 33.39 -8.82
CA ARG A 20 -9.81 33.82 -10.01
C ARG A 20 -8.78 34.92 -9.74
N TRP A 21 -8.90 35.61 -8.62
CA TRP A 21 -8.13 36.82 -8.29
C TRP A 21 -6.98 36.56 -7.32
N VAL A 22 -6.88 35.34 -6.76
CA VAL A 22 -5.79 34.96 -5.86
C VAL A 22 -4.65 34.37 -6.67
N ARG A 23 -3.43 34.87 -6.43
CA ARG A 23 -2.24 34.30 -7.05
C ARG A 23 -2.00 32.90 -6.48
N PRO A 24 -1.59 31.92 -7.30
CA PRO A 24 -1.24 30.60 -6.79
C PRO A 24 -0.18 30.72 -5.69
N ALA A 25 -0.50 30.24 -4.49
CA ALA A 25 0.48 30.11 -3.44
C ALA A 25 1.56 29.09 -3.84
N ARG A 26 2.76 29.20 -3.27
CA ARG A 26 3.75 28.13 -3.35
C ARG A 26 3.14 26.84 -2.80
N THR A 27 3.44 25.72 -3.44
CA THR A 27 2.99 24.40 -2.97
C THR A 27 3.52 24.16 -1.57
N ASP A 28 2.60 23.92 -0.64
CA ASP A 28 2.89 23.64 0.76
C ASP A 28 2.90 22.12 0.99
N PHE A 29 4.08 21.59 1.33
CA PHE A 29 4.31 20.18 1.61
C PHE A 29 4.32 19.86 3.12
N SER A 30 3.97 20.83 3.98
CA SER A 30 3.87 20.57 5.42
C SER A 30 2.68 19.65 5.75
N ASP A 31 2.72 19.07 6.94
CA ASP A 31 1.68 18.18 7.44
C ASP A 31 0.31 18.86 7.49
N ASN A 32 -0.74 18.04 7.44
CA ASN A 32 -2.12 18.50 7.51
C ASN A 32 -2.79 18.02 8.80
N GLU A 33 -2.70 18.85 9.84
CA GLU A 33 -3.21 18.50 11.17
C GLU A 33 -4.72 18.30 11.21
N SER A 34 -5.51 19.09 10.47
CA SER A 34 -6.97 18.92 10.39
C SER A 34 -7.35 17.59 9.75
N ALA A 35 -6.61 17.16 8.71
CA ALA A 35 -6.81 15.84 8.12
C ALA A 35 -6.41 14.72 9.10
N ARG A 36 -5.27 14.87 9.80
CA ARG A 36 -4.80 13.92 10.81
C ARG A 36 -5.83 13.72 11.93
N LEU A 37 -6.39 14.82 12.47
CA LEU A 37 -7.42 14.79 13.51
C LEU A 37 -8.73 14.14 13.03
N ALA A 38 -9.14 14.40 11.80
CA ALA A 38 -10.32 13.76 11.22
C ALA A 38 -10.10 12.24 11.06
N THR A 39 -8.93 11.80 10.57
CA THR A 39 -8.58 10.38 10.45
C THR A 39 -8.48 9.68 11.81
N ASP A 40 -7.90 10.34 12.83
CA ASP A 40 -7.92 9.85 14.23
C ASP A 40 -9.36 9.62 14.69
N ALA A 41 -10.23 10.63 14.52
CA ALA A 41 -11.63 10.56 14.93
C ALA A 41 -12.39 9.43 14.20
N LEU A 42 -12.10 9.21 12.91
CA LEU A 42 -12.69 8.12 12.13
C LEU A 42 -12.34 6.75 12.72
N LEU A 43 -11.06 6.54 13.09
CA LEU A 43 -10.57 5.29 13.66
C LEU A 43 -11.09 5.04 15.08
N ASP A 44 -11.29 6.11 15.85
CA ASP A 44 -11.67 6.00 17.26
C ASP A 44 -13.18 5.90 17.44
N GLY A 45 -13.94 6.71 16.70
CA GLY A 45 -15.38 6.90 16.91
C GLY A 45 -16.25 6.74 15.67
N GLY A 46 -15.70 6.27 14.55
CA GLY A 46 -16.47 5.99 13.34
C GLY A 46 -16.84 7.24 12.52
N PRO A 47 -17.79 7.12 11.56
CA PRO A 47 -18.10 8.18 10.61
C PRO A 47 -18.62 9.45 11.28
N GLU A 48 -19.46 9.32 12.31
CA GLU A 48 -20.03 10.47 13.02
C GLU A 48 -18.95 11.33 13.68
N ALA A 49 -17.96 10.68 14.31
CA ALA A 49 -16.82 11.36 14.92
C ALA A 49 -15.95 12.06 13.86
N TYR A 50 -15.74 11.43 12.71
CA TYR A 50 -15.07 12.04 11.56
C TYR A 50 -15.78 13.33 11.11
N TRP A 51 -17.09 13.30 10.91
CA TRP A 51 -17.87 14.49 10.50
C TRP A 51 -17.82 15.61 11.54
N GLN A 52 -17.87 15.26 12.83
CA GLN A 52 -17.74 16.23 13.90
C GLN A 52 -16.35 16.89 13.90
N ALA A 53 -15.28 16.11 13.74
CA ALA A 53 -13.92 16.63 13.65
C ALA A 53 -13.74 17.57 12.44
N LEU A 54 -14.25 17.19 11.26
CA LEU A 54 -14.24 18.07 10.09
C LEU A 54 -14.96 19.40 10.33
N SER A 55 -16.10 19.37 11.02
CA SER A 55 -16.86 20.58 11.35
C SER A 55 -16.11 21.48 12.34
N GLN A 56 -15.47 20.90 13.35
CA GLN A 56 -14.69 21.61 14.36
C GLN A 56 -13.43 22.25 13.76
N GLU A 57 -12.71 21.48 12.93
CA GLU A 57 -11.48 21.94 12.26
C GLU A 57 -11.76 22.79 11.00
N GLY A 58 -13.03 22.94 10.62
CA GLY A 58 -13.42 23.68 9.43
C GLY A 58 -12.82 23.11 8.15
N GLU A 59 -12.68 21.79 8.06
CA GLU A 59 -12.06 21.10 6.92
C GLU A 59 -13.13 20.60 5.92
N VAL A 60 -12.72 20.22 4.72
CA VAL A 60 -13.59 19.55 3.75
C VAL A 60 -13.61 18.04 3.98
N ASP A 61 -14.66 17.38 3.51
CA ASP A 61 -14.65 15.92 3.40
C ASP A 61 -13.67 15.49 2.32
N PHE A 62 -12.61 14.80 2.72
CA PHE A 62 -11.52 14.42 1.82
C PHE A 62 -11.39 12.90 1.65
N LEU A 63 -12.03 12.10 2.49
CA LEU A 63 -12.06 10.64 2.36
C LEU A 63 -13.29 10.23 1.54
N SER A 64 -13.08 9.41 0.53
CA SER A 64 -14.19 8.74 -0.15
C SER A 64 -14.88 7.73 0.78
N SER A 65 -16.11 7.34 0.45
CA SER A 65 -16.84 6.33 1.20
C SER A 65 -16.12 4.98 1.24
N VAL A 66 -15.41 4.62 0.15
CA VAL A 66 -14.64 3.38 0.06
C VAL A 66 -13.42 3.43 0.99
N GLU A 67 -12.70 4.55 1.01
CA GLU A 67 -11.55 4.73 1.91
C GLU A 67 -11.99 4.73 3.38
N ALA A 68 -13.07 5.44 3.71
CA ALA A 68 -13.59 5.49 5.08
C ALA A 68 -14.02 4.09 5.58
N GLN A 69 -14.71 3.32 4.73
CA GLN A 69 -15.08 1.94 5.04
C GLN A 69 -13.87 1.02 5.20
N TYR A 70 -12.87 1.17 4.32
CA TYR A 70 -11.63 0.40 4.41
C TYR A 70 -10.89 0.67 5.72
N ILE A 71 -10.69 1.94 6.08
CA ILE A 71 -10.01 2.36 7.31
C ILE A 71 -10.68 1.74 8.53
N GLN A 72 -12.01 1.75 8.58
CA GLN A 72 -12.77 1.15 9.68
C GLN A 72 -12.66 -0.38 9.70
N ALA A 73 -12.75 -1.03 8.55
CA ALA A 73 -12.66 -2.47 8.45
C ALA A 73 -11.26 -3.01 8.82
N GLN A 74 -10.21 -2.23 8.58
CA GLN A 74 -8.82 -2.59 8.86
C GLN A 74 -8.30 -2.06 10.20
N ALA A 75 -9.13 -1.38 10.98
CA ALA A 75 -8.75 -0.85 12.28
C ALA A 75 -8.42 -2.01 13.25
N LYS A 76 -7.17 -2.05 13.69
CA LYS A 76 -6.67 -2.96 14.73
C LYS A 76 -6.63 -2.22 16.05
N GLU A 77 -7.18 -2.86 17.09
CA GLU A 77 -7.13 -2.33 18.44
C GLU A 77 -5.68 -2.29 18.96
N PRO A 78 -5.34 -1.32 19.82
CA PRO A 78 -4.07 -1.36 20.52
C PRO A 78 -3.97 -2.68 21.29
N PRO A 79 -2.81 -3.37 21.26
CA PRO A 79 -2.65 -4.59 22.03
C PRO A 79 -2.95 -4.28 23.50
N CYS A 80 -4.02 -4.87 24.03
CA CYS A 80 -4.29 -4.82 25.45
C CYS A 80 -3.07 -5.39 26.17
N ALA A 81 -2.56 -4.68 27.17
CA ALA A 81 -1.66 -5.31 28.12
C ALA A 81 -2.39 -6.53 28.68
N PRO A 82 -1.79 -7.74 28.69
CA PRO A 82 -2.45 -8.89 29.28
C PRO A 82 -2.72 -8.56 30.75
N GLU A 83 -4.01 -8.42 31.09
CA GLU A 83 -4.41 -8.37 32.49
C GLU A 83 -3.97 -9.69 33.12
N THR A 84 -2.97 -9.60 34.00
CA THR A 84 -2.52 -10.74 34.78
C THR A 84 -3.66 -11.05 35.76
N PRO A 85 -4.28 -12.24 35.72
CA PRO A 85 -5.29 -12.59 36.71
C PRO A 85 -4.59 -12.70 38.07
N GLY A 86 -5.17 -12.08 39.09
CA GLY A 86 -4.58 -11.93 40.41
C GLY A 86 -4.05 -13.23 41.01
N GLY A 87 -2.85 -13.13 41.58
CA GLY A 87 -2.27 -14.08 42.51
C GLY A 87 -1.40 -13.30 43.48
N ALA A 88 -1.79 -13.30 44.75
CA ALA A 88 -1.08 -12.62 45.82
C ALA A 88 0.27 -13.30 46.15
N GLU A 89 1.15 -12.48 46.74
CA GLU A 89 2.33 -12.81 47.58
C GLU A 89 3.73 -12.90 46.92
N ALA A 90 4.46 -11.80 47.14
CA ALA A 90 5.85 -11.70 47.62
C ALA A 90 7.06 -12.11 46.74
N GLY A 91 7.88 -11.10 46.39
CA GLY A 91 9.30 -11.30 46.04
C GLY A 91 9.92 -10.18 45.19
N ALA A 92 10.55 -9.20 45.83
CA ALA A 92 11.12 -8.01 45.23
C ALA A 92 12.35 -8.23 44.32
N LYS A 93 12.36 -7.60 43.13
CA LYS A 93 13.35 -6.58 42.66
C LYS A 93 13.43 -6.52 41.13
N GLY A 94 13.12 -5.35 40.58
CA GLY A 94 13.40 -4.95 39.20
C GLY A 94 12.60 -3.72 38.83
N LEU A 95 13.05 -2.56 39.31
CA LEU A 95 12.39 -1.26 39.18
C LEU A 95 11.93 -0.95 37.75
N ASP A 96 10.62 -0.70 37.62
CA ASP A 96 10.00 0.47 37.02
C ASP A 96 10.80 1.23 35.95
N SER A 97 10.35 1.08 34.70
CA SER A 97 10.48 2.11 33.68
C SER A 97 9.28 2.08 32.74
N CYS A 98 8.07 2.16 33.31
CA CYS A 98 6.83 2.42 32.59
C CYS A 98 6.23 3.76 33.06
N SER A 99 6.97 4.86 32.86
CA SER A 99 6.40 6.21 32.79
C SER A 99 7.51 7.20 32.43
N LEU A 100 7.89 7.27 31.16
CA LEU A 100 8.56 8.46 30.64
C LEU A 100 7.69 9.08 29.56
N GLN A 101 7.24 10.27 29.93
CA GLN A 101 6.60 11.32 29.16
C GLN A 101 7.29 11.48 27.78
N SER A 102 6.45 11.60 26.74
CA SER A 102 6.77 11.86 25.33
C SER A 102 8.07 12.65 25.08
N GLY A 103 8.88 12.19 24.12
CA GLY A 103 9.95 13.01 23.55
C GLY A 103 10.75 12.40 22.39
N THR A 104 10.79 11.09 22.22
CA THR A 104 11.56 10.49 21.12
C THR A 104 10.95 9.18 20.67
N TYR A 105 10.35 9.20 19.48
CA TYR A 105 10.02 7.98 18.76
C TYR A 105 11.33 7.31 18.33
N PHE A 106 11.72 6.27 19.05
CA PHE A 106 12.68 5.30 18.56
C PHE A 106 11.86 4.21 17.86
N PRO A 107 11.80 4.17 16.51
CA PRO A 107 11.31 2.97 15.87
C PRO A 107 12.23 1.84 16.33
N VAL A 108 11.66 0.83 17.00
CA VAL A 108 12.35 -0.45 17.19
C VAL A 108 12.80 -0.84 15.81
N ALA A 109 14.11 -0.87 15.60
CA ALA A 109 14.72 -1.11 14.30
C ALA A 109 14.12 -2.40 13.74
N SER A 110 13.22 -2.26 12.77
CA SER A 110 12.74 -3.38 11.98
C SER A 110 13.85 -3.70 10.97
N GLU A 111 14.99 -4.14 11.50
CA GLU A 111 16.07 -4.77 10.74
C GLU A 111 15.59 -6.19 10.41
N GLY A 112 14.53 -6.29 9.62
CA GLY A 112 14.24 -7.51 8.89
C GLY A 112 15.38 -7.69 7.89
N SER A 113 16.20 -8.73 8.07
CA SER A 113 17.30 -9.04 7.15
C SER A 113 16.81 -8.94 5.71
N ALA A 114 17.48 -8.12 4.89
CA ALA A 114 17.14 -7.97 3.48
C ALA A 114 17.02 -9.37 2.85
N PRO A 115 15.84 -9.77 2.37
CA PRO A 115 15.61 -11.14 1.98
C PRO A 115 16.54 -11.47 0.81
N THR A 116 17.18 -12.63 0.86
CA THR A 116 18.14 -13.09 -0.16
C THR A 116 17.46 -13.05 -1.54
N LEU A 117 17.72 -12.00 -2.32
CA LEU A 117 17.36 -11.99 -3.74
C LEU A 117 18.16 -13.10 -4.40
N LEU A 118 17.50 -13.96 -5.18
CA LEU A 118 18.17 -15.03 -5.90
C LEU A 118 19.30 -14.43 -6.75
N HIS A 119 20.47 -15.06 -6.75
CA HIS A 119 21.69 -14.57 -7.40
C HIS A 119 21.46 -14.14 -8.86
N THR A 120 20.55 -14.80 -9.57
CA THR A 120 20.15 -14.52 -10.96
C THR A 120 19.43 -13.18 -11.13
N TRP A 121 18.70 -12.71 -10.12
CA TRP A 121 17.99 -11.43 -10.13
C TRP A 121 18.95 -10.24 -10.11
N ALA A 122 19.99 -10.32 -9.26
CA ALA A 122 20.98 -9.26 -9.10
C ALA A 122 21.97 -9.19 -10.28
N SER A 123 22.26 -10.33 -10.92
CA SER A 123 23.17 -10.43 -12.06
C SER A 123 22.53 -10.15 -13.42
N ALA A 124 21.20 -10.00 -13.49
CA ALA A 124 20.50 -9.72 -14.75
C ALA A 124 20.97 -8.39 -15.37
N GLU A 125 21.07 -8.35 -16.70
CA GLU A 125 21.42 -7.12 -17.40
C GLU A 125 20.37 -6.04 -17.13
N LYS A 126 20.80 -4.78 -17.06
CA LYS A 126 19.94 -3.61 -16.82
C LYS A 126 19.94 -2.65 -18.02
N PRO A 127 19.28 -3.00 -19.14
CA PRO A 127 19.26 -2.17 -20.36
C PRO A 127 18.79 -0.73 -20.12
N TYR A 128 17.84 -0.53 -19.20
CA TYR A 128 17.27 0.79 -18.89
C TYR A 128 18.30 1.85 -18.45
N LEU A 129 19.49 1.45 -17.99
CA LEU A 129 20.56 2.38 -17.62
C LEU A 129 21.29 2.99 -18.83
N LYS A 130 21.20 2.34 -19.99
CA LYS A 130 21.87 2.76 -21.24
C LYS A 130 20.88 3.33 -22.26
N GLU A 131 19.65 2.84 -22.25
CA GLU A 131 18.60 3.22 -23.21
C GLU A 131 17.95 4.58 -22.85
N LYS A 132 17.45 5.30 -23.86
CA LYS A 132 16.77 6.59 -23.65
C LYS A 132 15.38 6.36 -23.05
N SER A 133 15.03 7.12 -22.02
CA SER A 133 13.68 7.09 -21.44
C SER A 133 12.62 7.51 -22.45
N SER A 134 11.59 6.69 -22.62
CA SER A 134 10.39 7.00 -23.40
C SER A 134 9.14 6.55 -22.66
N ALA A 135 8.00 7.17 -22.95
CA ALA A 135 6.71 6.83 -22.35
C ALA A 135 5.64 6.78 -23.44
N THR A 136 4.76 5.79 -23.38
CA THR A 136 3.63 5.62 -24.30
C THR A 136 2.40 5.22 -23.49
N VAL A 137 1.26 5.86 -23.80
CA VAL A 137 0.00 5.61 -23.09
C VAL A 137 -0.93 4.81 -24.00
N TYR A 138 -1.53 3.77 -23.43
CA TYR A 138 -2.49 2.91 -24.11
C TYR A 138 -3.86 3.08 -23.47
N PHE A 139 -4.87 3.24 -24.32
CA PHE A 139 -6.28 3.26 -23.90
C PHE A 139 -6.98 2.03 -24.46
N GLN A 140 -7.92 1.49 -23.68
CA GLN A 140 -8.76 0.40 -24.14
C GLN A 140 -9.69 0.92 -25.25
N THR A 141 -9.72 0.24 -26.39
CA THR A 141 -10.61 0.57 -27.52
C THR A 141 -11.22 -0.71 -28.07
N ASP A 142 -12.45 -0.63 -28.56
CA ASP A 142 -13.25 -1.79 -28.98
C ASP A 142 -12.64 -2.61 -30.14
N LYS A 143 -11.64 -2.08 -30.85
CA LYS A 143 -11.17 -2.65 -32.13
C LYS A 143 -9.70 -3.08 -32.16
N HIS A 144 -8.79 -2.37 -31.48
CA HIS A 144 -7.35 -2.55 -31.73
C HIS A 144 -6.43 -2.48 -30.50
N SER A 145 -6.95 -2.22 -29.30
CA SER A 145 -6.12 -2.09 -28.10
C SER A 145 -6.79 -2.79 -26.92
N ASN A 146 -6.56 -4.09 -26.82
CA ASN A 146 -6.87 -4.85 -25.63
C ASN A 146 -5.69 -4.72 -24.65
N ILE A 147 -5.92 -4.02 -23.54
CA ILE A 147 -4.93 -3.85 -22.47
C ILE A 147 -4.48 -5.21 -21.93
N ARG A 148 -5.40 -6.18 -21.87
CA ARG A 148 -5.09 -7.57 -21.50
C ARG A 148 -4.05 -8.17 -22.43
N ASP A 149 -4.19 -8.00 -23.74
CA ASP A 149 -3.24 -8.54 -24.71
C ASP A 149 -1.86 -7.87 -24.59
N LEU A 150 -1.79 -6.57 -24.23
CA LEU A 150 -0.51 -5.91 -23.96
C LEU A 150 0.19 -6.54 -22.75
N ILE A 151 -0.56 -6.81 -21.68
CA ILE A 151 -0.04 -7.47 -20.47
C ILE A 151 0.44 -8.89 -20.79
N ARG A 152 -0.41 -9.69 -21.44
CA ARG A 152 -0.07 -11.07 -21.82
C ARG A 152 1.14 -11.11 -22.75
N ARG A 153 1.20 -10.22 -23.76
CA ARG A 153 2.38 -10.10 -24.65
C ARG A 153 3.64 -9.68 -23.92
N CYS A 154 3.55 -8.82 -22.91
CA CYS A 154 4.69 -8.46 -22.06
C CYS A 154 5.27 -9.71 -21.37
N ILE A 155 4.43 -10.45 -20.65
CA ILE A 155 4.82 -11.68 -19.92
C ILE A 155 5.36 -12.76 -20.88
N ALA A 156 4.71 -12.92 -22.05
CA ALA A 156 5.12 -13.87 -23.07
C ALA A 156 6.50 -13.55 -23.68
N ARG A 157 6.89 -12.27 -23.74
CA ARG A 157 8.16 -11.81 -24.33
C ARG A 157 9.30 -11.68 -23.31
N THR A 158 9.01 -11.75 -22.02
CA THR A 158 10.04 -11.70 -20.97
C THR A 158 11.06 -12.83 -21.12
N SER A 159 12.34 -12.54 -20.95
CA SER A 159 13.42 -13.50 -21.26
C SER A 159 14.23 -13.94 -20.05
N GLN A 160 14.41 -13.09 -19.05
CA GLN A 160 15.27 -13.33 -17.90
C GLN A 160 14.52 -13.13 -16.58
N VAL A 161 13.89 -11.96 -16.41
CA VAL A 161 13.36 -11.52 -15.12
C VAL A 161 12.03 -10.78 -15.28
N LEU A 162 11.06 -11.13 -14.43
CA LEU A 162 9.74 -10.50 -14.37
C LEU A 162 9.44 -10.04 -12.93
N ALA A 163 9.27 -8.73 -12.72
CA ALA A 163 8.78 -8.18 -11.46
C ALA A 163 7.33 -7.72 -11.62
N ILE A 164 6.46 -8.07 -10.68
CA ILE A 164 5.05 -7.71 -10.71
C ILE A 164 4.68 -7.12 -9.35
N LEU A 165 4.07 -5.94 -9.33
CA LEU A 165 3.34 -5.40 -8.19
C LEU A 165 1.85 -5.41 -8.54
N MET A 166 1.03 -6.00 -7.66
CA MET A 166 -0.41 -6.10 -7.87
C MET A 166 -1.17 -5.95 -6.54
N ASP A 167 -2.36 -5.38 -6.59
CA ASP A 167 -3.29 -5.30 -5.45
C ASP A 167 -4.13 -6.60 -5.32
N VAL A 168 -4.72 -7.07 -6.42
CA VAL A 168 -5.53 -8.30 -6.47
C VAL A 168 -5.10 -9.13 -7.64
N PHE A 169 -4.81 -10.41 -7.42
CA PHE A 169 -4.41 -11.33 -8.48
C PHE A 169 -5.26 -12.60 -8.47
N THR A 170 -6.24 -12.67 -9.38
CA THR A 170 -7.18 -13.80 -9.51
C THR A 170 -7.41 -14.28 -10.95
N ASP A 171 -6.76 -13.65 -11.95
CA ASP A 171 -6.85 -14.06 -13.36
C ASP A 171 -5.96 -15.29 -13.62
N VAL A 172 -6.60 -16.45 -13.74
CA VAL A 172 -5.95 -17.73 -14.01
C VAL A 172 -5.18 -17.72 -15.34
N GLU A 173 -5.67 -17.02 -16.37
CA GLU A 173 -4.99 -17.03 -17.67
C GLU A 173 -3.66 -16.26 -17.62
N ILE A 174 -3.62 -15.13 -16.92
CA ILE A 174 -2.38 -14.38 -16.69
C ILE A 174 -1.42 -15.21 -15.82
N PHE A 175 -1.95 -15.91 -14.81
CA PHE A 175 -1.13 -16.79 -13.98
C PHE A 175 -0.53 -17.96 -14.80
N CYS A 176 -1.27 -18.51 -15.76
CA CYS A 176 -0.73 -19.50 -16.71
C CYS A 176 0.41 -18.93 -17.57
N ASP A 177 0.30 -17.70 -18.07
CA ASP A 177 1.38 -17.05 -18.82
C ASP A 177 2.65 -16.88 -17.97
N ILE A 178 2.48 -16.58 -16.67
CA ILE A 178 3.58 -16.50 -15.70
C ILE A 178 4.22 -17.88 -15.47
N LEU A 179 3.41 -18.92 -15.27
CA LEU A 179 3.90 -20.29 -15.12
C LEU A 179 4.66 -20.74 -16.37
N GLU A 180 4.17 -20.38 -17.57
CA GLU A 180 4.88 -20.64 -18.82
C GLU A 180 6.23 -19.91 -18.90
N ALA A 181 6.28 -18.64 -18.47
CA ALA A 181 7.54 -17.91 -18.36
C ALA A 181 8.52 -18.60 -17.43
N ALA A 182 8.07 -18.95 -16.24
CA ALA A 182 8.92 -19.51 -15.19
C ALA A 182 9.41 -20.92 -15.51
N ASN A 183 8.49 -21.80 -15.89
CA ASN A 183 8.74 -23.24 -15.97
C ASN A 183 9.19 -23.72 -17.36
N LYS A 184 8.78 -23.03 -18.44
CA LYS A 184 9.21 -23.41 -19.80
C LYS A 184 10.37 -22.58 -20.32
N ARG A 185 10.46 -21.30 -19.93
CA ARG A 185 11.50 -20.37 -20.40
C ARG A 185 12.60 -20.09 -19.37
N GLY A 186 12.42 -20.51 -18.11
CA GLY A 186 13.39 -20.28 -17.05
C GLY A 186 13.45 -18.82 -16.57
N VAL A 187 12.38 -18.05 -16.79
CA VAL A 187 12.27 -16.67 -16.31
C VAL A 187 12.14 -16.66 -14.79
N PHE A 188 12.92 -15.84 -14.09
CA PHE A 188 12.72 -15.61 -12.66
C PHE A 188 11.60 -14.60 -12.44
N VAL A 189 10.56 -15.00 -11.72
CA VAL A 189 9.39 -14.17 -11.46
C VAL A 189 9.34 -13.78 -9.98
N CYS A 190 9.17 -12.50 -9.70
CA CYS A 190 8.86 -11.98 -8.37
C CYS A 190 7.51 -11.27 -8.41
N VAL A 191 6.58 -11.72 -7.59
CA VAL A 191 5.26 -11.11 -7.43
C VAL A 191 5.18 -10.51 -6.04
N LEU A 192 5.03 -9.20 -5.96
CA LEU A 192 4.66 -8.46 -4.77
C LEU A 192 3.14 -8.25 -4.83
N LEU A 193 2.42 -8.86 -3.89
CA LEU A 193 0.97 -8.83 -3.82
C LEU A 193 0.55 -8.09 -2.56
N ASP A 194 -0.38 -7.15 -2.66
CA ASP A 194 -0.99 -6.52 -1.49
C ASP A 194 -1.54 -7.58 -0.53
N GLN A 195 -1.33 -7.39 0.76
CA GLN A 195 -1.77 -8.34 1.78
C GLN A 195 -3.26 -8.68 1.69
N GLY A 196 -4.10 -7.70 1.32
CA GLY A 196 -5.54 -7.91 1.14
C GLY A 196 -5.88 -8.84 -0.01
N GLY A 197 -5.01 -8.96 -1.02
CA GLY A 197 -5.18 -9.84 -2.17
C GLY A 197 -4.71 -11.28 -1.96
N VAL A 198 -3.88 -11.54 -0.95
CA VAL A 198 -3.20 -12.85 -0.75
C VAL A 198 -4.19 -13.99 -0.59
N LYS A 199 -5.27 -13.80 0.17
CA LYS A 199 -6.28 -14.84 0.40
C LYS A 199 -6.94 -15.28 -0.91
N LEU A 200 -7.33 -14.33 -1.75
CA LEU A 200 -7.98 -14.61 -3.04
C LEU A 200 -7.01 -15.29 -4.02
N PHE A 201 -5.74 -14.89 -4.00
CA PHE A 201 -4.70 -15.54 -4.78
C PHE A 201 -4.49 -17.00 -4.35
N GLN A 202 -4.43 -17.27 -3.04
CA GLN A 202 -4.32 -18.64 -2.52
C GLN A 202 -5.51 -19.49 -2.96
N GLU A 203 -6.73 -18.98 -2.85
CA GLU A 203 -7.93 -19.69 -3.31
C GLU A 203 -7.88 -20.01 -4.82
N MET A 204 -7.34 -19.10 -5.65
CA MET A 204 -7.12 -19.35 -7.07
C MET A 204 -6.11 -20.49 -7.27
N CYS A 205 -4.96 -20.44 -6.57
CA CYS A 205 -3.94 -21.48 -6.62
C CYS A 205 -4.47 -22.85 -6.20
N ASP A 206 -5.29 -22.92 -5.15
CA ASP A 206 -5.88 -24.16 -4.67
C ASP A 206 -6.87 -24.74 -5.69
N LYS A 207 -7.72 -23.89 -6.30
CA LYS A 207 -8.69 -24.29 -7.34
C LYS A 207 -8.04 -24.91 -8.56
N VAL A 208 -6.84 -24.44 -8.92
CA VAL A 208 -6.07 -24.94 -10.08
C VAL A 208 -4.92 -25.88 -9.67
N GLN A 209 -4.89 -26.32 -8.40
CA GLN A 209 -3.96 -27.31 -7.85
C GLN A 209 -2.47 -26.95 -8.05
N ILE A 210 -2.13 -25.69 -7.77
CA ILE A 210 -0.74 -25.23 -7.77
C ILE A 210 0.00 -25.81 -6.57
N SER A 211 1.26 -26.14 -6.77
CA SER A 211 2.13 -26.76 -5.77
C SER A 211 3.52 -26.14 -5.82
N ASP A 212 4.33 -26.34 -4.79
CA ASP A 212 5.68 -25.79 -4.70
C ASP A 212 6.57 -26.14 -5.90
N SER A 213 6.34 -27.31 -6.53
CA SER A 213 7.08 -27.69 -7.73
C SER A 213 6.83 -26.77 -8.92
N HIS A 214 5.66 -26.13 -8.98
CA HIS A 214 5.30 -25.15 -10.01
C HIS A 214 5.89 -23.76 -9.74
N LEU A 215 6.32 -23.48 -8.50
CA LEU A 215 6.79 -22.18 -8.05
C LEU A 215 8.32 -22.09 -7.90
N LYS A 216 9.08 -23.07 -8.41
CA LYS A 216 10.56 -23.10 -8.26
C LYS A 216 11.26 -21.82 -8.72
N ASN A 217 10.75 -21.18 -9.77
CA ASN A 217 11.27 -19.93 -10.32
C ASN A 217 10.34 -18.73 -10.03
N ILE A 218 9.36 -18.89 -9.15
CA ILE A 218 8.36 -17.86 -8.82
C ILE A 218 8.40 -17.58 -7.32
N SER A 219 8.72 -16.34 -6.94
CA SER A 219 8.64 -15.86 -5.57
C SER A 219 7.41 -14.97 -5.42
N ILE A 220 6.38 -15.42 -4.69
CA ILE A 220 5.23 -14.60 -4.31
C ILE A 220 5.45 -14.08 -2.88
N ARG A 221 5.28 -12.77 -2.67
CA ARG A 221 5.47 -12.11 -1.37
C ARG A 221 4.33 -11.13 -1.12
N SER A 222 3.86 -11.10 0.11
CA SER A 222 2.91 -10.09 0.56
C SER A 222 3.62 -8.77 0.84
N VAL A 223 3.00 -7.66 0.46
CA VAL A 223 3.40 -6.30 0.83
C VAL A 223 2.23 -5.60 1.53
N GLU A 224 2.56 -4.77 2.52
CA GLU A 224 1.60 -3.89 3.21
C GLU A 224 2.08 -2.44 3.00
N ALA A 225 1.14 -1.50 2.83
CA ALA A 225 1.51 -0.08 2.78
C ALA A 225 1.83 0.44 4.18
N GLU A 226 2.16 1.73 4.26
CA GLU A 226 2.47 2.37 5.55
C GLU A 226 1.33 2.20 6.57
N VAL A 227 1.72 1.97 7.82
CA VAL A 227 0.78 1.81 8.93
C VAL A 227 0.51 3.19 9.54
N TYR A 228 -0.75 3.60 9.49
CA TYR A 228 -1.22 4.76 10.23
C TYR A 228 -1.44 4.39 11.70
N CYS A 229 -0.99 5.25 12.60
CA CYS A 229 -1.17 5.08 14.05
C CYS A 229 -1.94 6.29 14.61
N ALA A 230 -3.14 6.06 15.12
CA ALA A 230 -3.93 7.08 15.78
C ALA A 230 -3.38 7.40 17.19
N LYS A 231 -3.76 8.55 17.74
CA LYS A 231 -3.40 8.93 19.13
C LYS A 231 -3.88 7.94 20.18
N SER A 232 -5.00 7.26 19.94
CA SER A 232 -5.52 6.19 20.81
C SER A 232 -4.66 4.92 20.82
N GLY A 233 -3.69 4.81 19.90
CA GLY A 233 -2.92 3.60 19.67
C GLY A 233 -3.58 2.62 18.68
N ARG A 234 -4.80 2.91 18.19
CA ARG A 234 -5.41 2.16 17.08
C ARG A 234 -4.61 2.34 15.80
N LYS A 235 -4.54 1.30 14.98
CA LYS A 235 -3.74 1.29 13.75
C LYS A 235 -4.48 0.67 12.58
N PHE A 236 -4.16 1.10 11.38
CA PHE A 236 -4.53 0.37 10.17
C PHE A 236 -3.35 0.44 9.17
N ALA A 237 -3.18 -0.61 8.37
CA ALA A 237 -2.24 -0.59 7.25
C ALA A 237 -2.95 0.03 6.05
N GLY A 238 -2.28 0.94 5.33
CA GLY A 238 -2.79 1.43 4.06
C GLY A 238 -2.86 0.32 3.00
N GLN A 239 -3.58 0.59 1.92
CA GLN A 239 -3.69 -0.32 0.77
C GLN A 239 -2.64 0.02 -0.29
N VAL A 240 -1.95 -1.00 -0.82
CA VAL A 240 -1.13 -0.83 -2.04
C VAL A 240 -2.05 -0.85 -3.25
N GLN A 241 -2.19 0.28 -3.94
CA GLN A 241 -3.03 0.40 -5.13
C GLN A 241 -2.21 0.50 -6.43
N GLU A 242 -0.89 0.63 -6.33
CA GLU A 242 0.01 0.64 -7.47
C GLU A 242 0.05 -0.73 -8.15
N LYS A 243 0.03 -0.71 -9.49
CA LYS A 243 0.09 -1.91 -10.31
C LYS A 243 1.06 -1.70 -11.45
N PHE A 244 2.11 -2.51 -11.49
CA PHE A 244 3.06 -2.47 -12.59
C PHE A 244 3.76 -3.81 -12.80
N ILE A 245 4.26 -3.98 -14.01
CA ILE A 245 5.07 -5.12 -14.46
C ILE A 245 6.38 -4.57 -15.01
N ILE A 246 7.51 -5.06 -14.52
CA ILE A 246 8.84 -4.77 -15.05
C ILE A 246 9.36 -6.04 -15.73
N SER A 247 9.61 -5.96 -17.03
CA SER A 247 10.17 -7.07 -17.82
C SER A 247 11.62 -6.79 -18.17
N ASP A 248 12.51 -7.74 -17.83
CA ASP A 248 13.94 -7.78 -18.20
C ASP A 248 14.72 -6.51 -17.89
N TRP A 249 14.28 -5.73 -16.89
CA TRP A 249 14.81 -4.39 -16.62
C TRP A 249 14.87 -3.50 -17.86
N ARG A 250 13.93 -3.68 -18.80
CA ARG A 250 13.94 -2.95 -20.06
C ARG A 250 12.75 -2.02 -20.19
N TYR A 251 11.57 -2.50 -19.83
CA TYR A 251 10.35 -1.71 -19.92
C TYR A 251 9.40 -2.02 -18.77
N VAL A 252 8.55 -1.04 -18.48
CA VAL A 252 7.54 -1.09 -17.42
C VAL A 252 6.17 -0.91 -18.04
N LEU A 253 5.23 -1.78 -17.70
CA LEU A 253 3.80 -1.56 -17.92
C LEU A 253 3.20 -1.15 -16.58
N SER A 254 2.55 0.01 -16.51
CA SER A 254 1.87 0.51 -15.32
C SER A 254 0.49 1.01 -15.71
N GLY A 255 -0.52 0.76 -14.88
CA GLY A 255 -1.87 1.20 -15.18
C GLY A 255 -2.93 0.67 -14.23
N SER A 256 -4.19 0.79 -14.65
CA SER A 256 -5.38 0.48 -13.84
C SER A 256 -6.06 -0.83 -14.24
N TYR A 257 -5.37 -1.72 -14.95
CA TYR A 257 -5.92 -3.03 -15.31
C TYR A 257 -6.35 -3.80 -14.04
N ARG A 258 -7.50 -4.46 -14.13
CA ARG A 258 -8.12 -5.24 -13.05
C ARG A 258 -8.49 -6.61 -13.59
#